data_AF-A0AAQ5YGJ2-F1
#
_entry.id   AF-A0AAQ5YGJ2-F1
#
_cell.length_a   1.000
_cell.length_b   1.000
_cell.length_c   1.000
_cell.angle_alpha   90.00
_cell.angle_beta   90.00
_cell.angle_gamma   90.00
#
_symmetry.space_group_name_H-M   'P 1'
#
loop_
_entity.id
_entity.type
_entity.pdbx_description
1 polymer ?
#
loop_
_entity_poly.entity_id
_entity_poly.type
_entity_poly.pdbx_seq_one_letter_code
_entity_poly.pdbx_strand_id
1 'polypeptide(L)'
;MAKLKLRDSDLCWRCHRSKGTLSHMLYDCYLTQNLWTTIIGFVNKVLGTKFVIYLSIYLSIYLSIYLSIYLSIYLSIYLSIYLSI
;
A
#
# COMPACT_ATOMS: atom_id res chain seq x y z
N MET A 1 -39.52 2.71 13.05
CA MET A 1 -38.25 2.16 12.52
C MET A 1 -38.56 0.84 11.84
N ALA A 2 -38.46 0.79 10.51
CA ALA A 2 -38.89 -0.36 9.70
C ALA A 2 -37.89 -1.52 9.79
N LYS A 3 -38.36 -2.70 10.23
CA LYS A 3 -37.65 -3.98 10.17
C LYS A 3 -37.75 -4.56 8.76
N LEU A 4 -36.64 -4.58 8.02
CA LEU A 4 -36.53 -5.32 6.77
C LEU A 4 -36.47 -6.82 7.09
N LYS A 5 -37.40 -7.58 6.52
CA LYS A 5 -37.63 -9.03 6.69
C LYS A 5 -36.55 -9.88 5.97
N LEU A 6 -35.28 -9.59 6.20
CA LEU A 6 -34.15 -10.41 5.74
C LEU A 6 -33.84 -11.44 6.83
N ARG A 7 -34.36 -12.67 6.67
CA ARG A 7 -34.03 -13.91 7.40
C ARG A 7 -33.39 -13.67 8.79
N ASP A 8 -34.22 -13.70 9.82
CA ASP A 8 -33.91 -13.42 11.23
C ASP A 8 -32.94 -14.44 11.87
N SER A 9 -31.73 -14.58 11.34
CA SER A 9 -30.62 -15.14 12.08
C SER A 9 -29.61 -14.03 12.30
N ASP A 10 -29.40 -13.66 13.57
CA ASP A 10 -28.32 -12.74 13.99
C ASP A 10 -26.92 -13.25 13.64
N LEU A 11 -26.82 -14.41 12.97
CA LEU A 11 -25.61 -15.12 12.61
C LEU A 11 -25.26 -14.94 11.14
N CYS A 12 -23.96 -15.00 10.83
CA CYS A 12 -23.44 -14.95 9.47
C CYS A 12 -24.01 -16.10 8.63
N TRP A 13 -24.59 -15.76 7.46
CA TRP A 13 -25.20 -16.72 6.53
C TRP A 13 -24.22 -17.71 5.89
N ARG A 14 -22.91 -17.46 5.98
CA ARG A 14 -21.86 -18.33 5.44
C ARG A 14 -21.34 -19.31 6.48
N CYS A 15 -20.91 -18.80 7.64
CA CYS A 15 -20.21 -19.60 8.64
C CYS A 15 -21.06 -20.01 9.84
N HIS A 16 -22.26 -19.42 10.01
CA HIS A 16 -23.20 -19.69 11.11
C HIS A 16 -22.61 -19.60 12.54
N ARG A 17 -21.42 -19.04 12.73
CA ARG A 17 -20.70 -19.03 14.03
C ARG A 17 -20.65 -17.66 14.71
N SER A 18 -20.73 -16.59 13.95
CA SER A 18 -20.50 -15.20 14.38
C SER A 18 -21.69 -14.33 14.03
N LYS A 19 -21.76 -13.13 14.62
CA LYS A 19 -22.81 -12.17 14.28
C LYS A 19 -22.80 -11.84 12.79
N GLY A 20 -23.97 -11.88 12.16
CA GLY A 20 -24.22 -11.58 10.76
C GLY A 20 -24.13 -10.10 10.43
N THR A 21 -23.10 -9.42 10.92
CA THR A 21 -22.83 -8.04 10.55
C THR A 21 -22.34 -7.98 9.10
N LEU A 22 -22.65 -6.88 8.42
CA LEU A 22 -22.29 -6.67 7.01
C LEU A 22 -20.78 -6.73 6.81
N SER A 23 -20.00 -6.18 7.75
CA SER A 23 -18.54 -6.27 7.76
C SER A 23 -18.06 -7.72 7.87
N HIS A 24 -18.62 -8.50 8.79
CA HIS A 24 -18.23 -9.90 8.96
C HIS A 24 -18.58 -10.74 7.73
N MET A 25 -19.76 -10.55 7.14
CA MET A 25 -20.20 -11.33 5.98
C MET A 25 -19.37 -11.09 4.71
N LEU A 26 -18.76 -9.90 4.57
CA LEU A 26 -18.01 -9.51 3.38
C LEU A 26 -16.49 -9.63 3.54
N TYR A 27 -15.95 -9.30 4.72
CA TYR A 27 -14.50 -9.17 4.92
C TYR A 27 -13.94 -10.14 5.96
N ASP A 28 -14.58 -10.27 7.13
CA ASP A 28 -13.99 -11.00 8.27
C ASP A 28 -14.38 -12.49 8.36
N CYS A 29 -15.29 -12.96 7.51
CA CYS A 29 -15.69 -14.36 7.53
C CYS A 29 -14.53 -15.24 7.00
N TYR A 30 -14.14 -16.25 7.79
CA TYR A 30 -13.02 -17.12 7.43
C TYR A 30 -13.24 -17.84 6.09
N LEU A 31 -14.50 -18.12 5.73
CA LEU A 31 -14.86 -18.73 4.43
C LEU A 31 -14.61 -17.78 3.24
N THR A 32 -14.64 -16.47 3.46
CA THR A 32 -14.30 -15.46 2.45
C THR A 32 -12.83 -15.04 2.51
N GLN A 33 -12.12 -15.33 3.60
CA GLN A 33 -10.72 -14.92 3.79
C GLN A 33 -9.77 -15.53 2.73
N ASN A 34 -9.97 -16.80 2.36
CA ASN A 34 -9.16 -17.46 1.33
C ASN A 34 -9.34 -16.84 -0.07
N LEU A 35 -10.52 -16.28 -0.36
CA LEU A 35 -10.78 -15.57 -1.61
C LEU A 35 -10.07 -14.21 -1.60
N TRP A 36 -10.13 -13.49 -0.46
CA TRP A 36 -9.44 -12.22 -0.34
C TRP A 36 -7.91 -12.37 -0.43
N THR A 37 -7.32 -13.39 0.21
CA THR A 37 -5.87 -13.61 0.14
C THR A 37 -5.40 -13.95 -1.28
N THR A 38 -6.18 -14.73 -2.03
CA THR A 38 -5.88 -15.06 -3.43
C THR A 38 -6.04 -13.85 -4.36
N ILE A 39 -7.09 -13.05 -4.19
CA ILE A 39 -7.29 -11.80 -4.94
C ILE A 39 -6.16 -10.81 -4.66
N ILE A 40 -5.83 -10.58 -3.39
CA ILE A 40 -4.73 -9.70 -2.98
C ILE A 40 -3.39 -10.22 -3.54
N GLY A 41 -3.16 -11.53 -3.50
CA GLY A 41 -1.97 -12.15 -4.10
C GLY A 41 -1.87 -11.93 -5.61
N PHE A 42 -2.99 -12.05 -6.33
CA PHE A 42 -3.05 -11.78 -7.77
C PHE A 42 -2.80 -10.31 -8.08
N VAL A 43 -3.46 -9.40 -7.36
CA VAL A 43 -3.30 -7.95 -7.49
C VAL A 43 -1.84 -7.56 -7.22
N ASN A 44 -1.21 -8.08 -6.17
CA ASN A 44 0.19 -7.83 -5.86
C ASN A 44 1.14 -8.39 -6.93
N LYS A 45 0.83 -9.54 -7.54
CA LYS A 45 1.64 -10.10 -8.63
C LYS A 45 1.56 -9.23 -9.89
N VAL A 46 0.38 -8.72 -10.22
CA VAL A 46 0.14 -7.90 -11.42
C VAL A 46 0.63 -6.46 -11.24
N LEU A 47 0.32 -5.83 -10.10
CA LEU A 47 0.61 -4.42 -9.86
C LEU A 47 1.93 -4.21 -9.10
N GLY A 48 2.26 -5.10 -8.16
CA GLY A 48 3.34 -4.88 -7.20
C GLY A 48 4.72 -4.82 -7.82
N THR A 49 5.04 -5.68 -8.78
CA THR A 49 6.40 -5.71 -9.36
C THR A 49 6.66 -4.51 -10.25
N LYS A 50 5.73 -4.17 -11.15
CA LYS A 50 5.89 -3.06 -12.09
C LYS A 50 5.90 -1.71 -11.40
N PHE A 51 5.00 -1.50 -10.43
CA PHE A 51 4.90 -0.23 -9.72
C PHE A 51 6.10 0.02 -8.80
N VAL A 52 6.54 -1.00 -8.06
CA VAL A 52 7.69 -0.89 -7.15
C VAL A 52 8.98 -0.60 -7.91
N ILE A 53 9.22 -1.28 -9.04
CA ILE A 53 10.41 -1.04 -9.86
C ILE A 53 10.42 0.38 -10.43
N TYR A 54 9.29 0.84 -10.98
CA TYR A 54 9.18 2.20 -11.52
C TYR A 54 9.43 3.27 -10.45
N LEU A 55 8.79 3.13 -9.28
CA LEU A 55 8.95 4.08 -8.19
C LEU A 55 10.38 4.10 -7.64
N SER A 56 11.00 2.92 -7.49
CA SER A 56 12.36 2.79 -6.99
C SER A 56 13.39 3.44 -7.94
N ILE A 57 13.23 3.22 -9.25
CA ILE A 57 14.10 3.85 -10.27
C ILE A 57 13.91 5.37 -10.27
N TYR A 58 12.67 5.84 -10.29
CA TYR A 58 12.37 7.29 -10.28
C TYR A 58 12.98 7.99 -9.07
N LEU A 59 12.79 7.40 -7.88
CA LEU A 59 13.30 7.97 -6.63
C LEU A 59 14.83 7.95 -6.59
N SER A 60 15.46 6.86 -7.06
CA SER A 60 16.92 6.74 -7.11
C SER A 60 17.54 7.81 -8.03
N ILE A 61 16.93 8.05 -9.19
CA ILE A 61 17.40 9.07 -10.14
C ILE A 61 17.24 10.47 -9.53
N TYR A 62 16.06 10.78 -8.99
CA TYR A 62 15.78 12.07 -8.38
C TYR A 62 16.76 12.38 -7.25
N LEU A 63 16.97 11.41 -6.36
CA LEU A 63 17.88 11.58 -5.22
C LEU A 63 19.33 11.74 -5.66
N SER A 64 19.77 10.96 -6.66
CA SER A 64 21.12 11.05 -7.20
C SER A 64 21.40 12.42 -7.82
N ILE A 65 20.44 12.96 -8.56
CA ILE A 65 20.56 14.29 -9.18
C ILE A 65 20.62 15.37 -8.09
N TYR A 66 19.68 15.34 -7.14
CA TYR A 66 19.62 16.31 -6.05
C TYR A 66 20.91 16.32 -5.24
N LEU A 67 21.41 15.13 -4.86
CA LEU A 67 22.63 15.00 -4.07
C LEU A 67 23.86 15.46 -4.85
N SER A 68 23.94 15.13 -6.14
CA SER A 68 25.04 15.57 -7.01
C SER A 68 25.11 17.09 -7.08
N ILE A 69 23.97 17.75 -7.32
CA ILE A 69 23.88 19.21 -7.40
C ILE A 69 24.28 19.84 -6.06
N TYR A 70 23.71 19.37 -4.95
CA TYR A 70 24.00 19.89 -3.62
C TYR A 70 25.49 19.77 -3.30
N LEU A 71 26.08 18.60 -3.58
CA LEU A 71 27.49 18.35 -3.31
C LEU A 71 28.40 19.19 -4.21
N SER A 72 28.07 19.36 -5.50
CA SER A 72 28.81 20.24 -6.40
C SER A 72 28.80 21.70 -5.92
N ILE A 73 27.66 22.20 -5.44
CA ILE A 73 27.55 23.56 -4.91
C ILE A 73 28.37 23.70 -3.62
N TYR A 74 28.22 22.76 -2.68
CA TYR A 74 28.97 22.79 -1.44
C TYR A 74 30.48 22.76 -1.67
N LEU A 75 30.94 21.87 -2.55
CA LEU A 75 32.36 21.72 -2.85
C LEU A 75 32.93 22.94 -3.58
N SER A 76 32.17 23.54 -4.51
CA SER A 76 32.60 24.75 -5.22
C SER A 76 32.71 25.97 -4.30
N ILE A 77 31.82 26.11 -3.32
CA ILE A 77 31.90 27.15 -2.27
C ILE A 77 33.11 26.88 -1.36
N TYR A 78 33.29 25.65 -0.90
CA TYR A 78 34.41 25.32 -0.02
C TYR A 78 35.77 25.59 -0.70
N LEU A 79 35.89 25.20 -1.97
CA LEU A 79 37.10 25.39 -2.75
C LEU A 79 37.37 26.88 -3.04
N SER A 80 36.33 27.68 -3.31
CA SER A 80 36.50 29.12 -3.55
C SER A 80 36.95 29.87 -2.29
N ILE A 81 36.48 29.46 -1.12
CA ILE A 81 36.94 30.00 0.17
C ILE A 81 38.40 29.61 0.41
N TYR A 82 38.75 28.33 0.22
CA TYR A 82 40.12 27.86 0.46
C TYR A 82 41.15 28.53 -0.46
N LEU A 83 40.81 28.79 -1.72
CA LEU A 83 41.69 29.51 -2.66
C LEU A 83 41.76 31.03 -2.42
N SER A 84 40.80 31.62 -1.72
CA SER A 84 40.77 33.06 -1.44
C SER A 84 41.46 33.44 -0.12
N ILE A 85 42.01 32.45 0.60
CA ILE A 85 42.82 32.59 1.81
C ILE A 85 44.28 32.29 1.46
#